data_AF-A0A535WQP8-F1
#
_entry.id   AF-A0A535WQP8-F1
#
_cell.length_a   1.000
_cell.length_b   1.000
_cell.length_c   1.000
_cell.angle_alpha   90.00
_cell.angle_beta   90.00
_cell.angle_gamma   90.00
#
_symmetry.space_group_name_H-M   'P 1'
#
loop_
_entity.id
_entity.type
_entity.pdbx_description
1 polymer ?
#
loop_
_entity_poly.entity_id
_entity_poly.type
_entity_poly.pdbx_seq_one_letter_code
_entity_poly.pdbx_strand_id
1 'polypeptide(L)'
;MSGSNKRLVEKLNEICGRRVNDLGAWKGRRNIDSHPLFHARATRFHRAVGQIPFFKEIVTTNWDDYFETQTGAIPLVEGSDFDYWDLRQRKVLKVHGSILNPGSVVATRQDYDRSLEALRSGALGTAAKHLIATRSVVFVGYSLRDDDIRQVIGALRDDLNSAARPAYFVHPNPAFAAPLP
;
A
#
# COMPACT_ATOMS: atom_id res chain seq x y z
N MET A 1 -26.78 -12.55 14.31
CA MET A 1 -25.99 -11.37 13.88
C MET A 1 -26.34 -10.21 14.80
N SER A 2 -25.40 -9.72 15.62
CA SER A 2 -25.70 -8.76 16.70
C SER A 2 -25.85 -7.32 16.20
N GLY A 3 -26.66 -6.52 16.91
CA GLY A 3 -27.09 -5.16 16.53
C GLY A 3 -25.97 -4.14 16.32
N SER A 4 -24.75 -4.40 16.80
CA SER A 4 -23.59 -3.51 16.60
C SER A 4 -23.11 -3.48 15.15
N ASN A 5 -23.28 -4.57 14.39
CA ASN A 5 -22.84 -4.65 12.99
C ASN A 5 -23.77 -3.89 12.03
N LYS A 6 -25.07 -3.76 12.37
CA LYS A 6 -26.03 -2.95 11.59
C LYS A 6 -25.73 -1.46 11.68
N ARG A 7 -25.45 -0.96 12.90
CA ARG A 7 -25.13 0.46 13.13
C ARG A 7 -23.86 0.93 12.45
N LEU A 8 -22.85 0.07 12.35
CA LEU A 8 -21.61 0.38 11.63
C LEU A 8 -21.86 0.48 10.12
N VAL A 9 -22.65 -0.45 9.56
CA VAL A 9 -23.01 -0.46 8.13
C VAL A 9 -23.90 0.73 7.75
N GLU A 10 -24.82 1.14 8.62
CA GLU A 10 -25.65 2.34 8.40
C GLU A 10 -24.83 3.63 8.43
N LYS A 11 -23.95 3.82 9.43
CA LYS A 11 -23.02 4.96 9.47
C LYS A 11 -22.07 4.98 8.28
N LEU A 12 -21.58 3.80 7.85
CA LEU A 12 -20.69 3.68 6.69
C LEU A 12 -21.42 3.93 5.38
N ASN A 13 -22.70 3.57 5.25
CA ASN A 13 -23.53 3.91 4.10
C ASN A 13 -23.85 5.41 4.04
N GLU A 14 -23.96 6.09 5.19
CA GLU A 14 -24.15 7.54 5.27
C GLU A 14 -22.86 8.30 4.89
N ILE A 15 -21.70 7.78 5.29
CA ILE A 15 -20.35 8.30 4.94
C ILE A 15 -19.98 7.98 3.47
N CYS A 16 -20.32 6.78 2.98
CA CYS A 16 -20.09 6.35 1.60
C CYS A 16 -21.16 6.86 0.63
N GLY A 17 -22.34 7.26 1.11
CA GLY A 17 -23.43 7.81 0.29
C GLY A 17 -23.05 9.09 -0.47
N ARG A 18 -21.93 9.73 -0.09
CA ARG A 18 -21.34 10.88 -0.81
C ARG A 18 -20.13 10.52 -1.70
N ARG A 19 -19.66 9.26 -1.72
CA ARG A 19 -18.45 8.81 -2.44
C ARG A 19 -18.74 7.55 -3.26
N VAL A 20 -19.05 7.76 -4.53
CA VAL A 20 -19.79 6.81 -5.40
C VAL A 20 -18.96 5.60 -5.88
N ASN A 21 -17.66 5.52 -5.66
CA ASN A 21 -16.83 4.41 -6.16
C ASN A 21 -16.45 3.33 -5.13
N ASP A 22 -16.70 3.55 -3.83
CA ASP A 22 -16.21 2.66 -2.78
C ASP A 22 -17.05 1.39 -2.58
N LEU A 23 -18.37 1.43 -2.79
CA LEU A 23 -19.23 0.27 -2.53
C LEU A 23 -18.84 -1.00 -3.31
N GLY A 24 -18.18 -0.87 -4.47
CA GLY A 24 -17.71 -1.99 -5.29
C GLY A 24 -16.50 -2.72 -4.71
N ALA A 25 -15.46 -1.99 -4.30
CA ALA A 25 -14.23 -2.56 -3.74
C ALA A 25 -14.51 -3.27 -2.40
N TRP A 26 -15.35 -2.68 -1.56
CA TRP A 26 -15.76 -3.22 -0.27
C TRP A 26 -16.69 -4.44 -0.38
N LYS A 27 -17.55 -4.48 -1.40
CA LYS A 27 -18.32 -5.70 -1.74
C LYS A 27 -17.41 -6.79 -2.29
N GLY A 28 -16.43 -6.43 -3.12
CA GLY A 28 -15.42 -7.33 -3.68
C GLY A 28 -14.59 -8.03 -2.61
N ARG A 29 -14.07 -7.29 -1.62
CA ARG A 29 -13.33 -7.90 -0.49
C ARG A 29 -14.21 -8.84 0.33
N ARG A 30 -15.44 -8.44 0.68
CA ARG A 30 -16.38 -9.34 1.40
C ARG A 30 -16.59 -10.67 0.67
N ASN A 31 -16.63 -10.65 -0.67
CA ASN A 31 -16.72 -11.88 -1.47
C ASN A 31 -15.42 -12.69 -1.50
N ILE A 32 -14.25 -12.05 -1.50
CA ILE A 32 -12.94 -12.72 -1.43
C ILE A 32 -12.74 -13.39 -0.07
N ASP A 33 -13.03 -12.66 1.00
CA ASP A 33 -12.79 -13.13 2.38
C ASP A 33 -13.82 -14.16 2.84
N SER A 34 -15.04 -14.12 2.29
CA SER A 34 -16.08 -15.11 2.62
C SER A 34 -15.81 -16.50 2.07
N HIS A 35 -14.91 -16.64 1.10
CA HIS A 35 -14.57 -17.93 0.51
C HIS A 35 -13.10 -18.32 0.79
N PRO A 36 -12.84 -19.41 1.55
CA PRO A 36 -11.49 -19.78 1.98
C PRO A 36 -10.46 -19.88 0.85
N LEU A 37 -10.84 -20.41 -0.30
CA LEU A 37 -9.94 -20.52 -1.47
C LEU A 37 -9.54 -19.16 -2.06
N PHE A 38 -10.47 -18.20 -2.12
CA PHE A 38 -10.19 -16.87 -2.68
C PHE A 38 -9.33 -16.06 -1.72
N HIS A 39 -9.65 -16.11 -0.43
CA HIS A 39 -8.79 -15.54 0.60
C HIS A 39 -7.38 -16.14 0.59
N ALA A 40 -7.25 -17.48 0.53
CA ALA A 40 -5.95 -18.15 0.47
C ALA A 40 -5.13 -17.72 -0.76
N ARG A 41 -5.79 -17.50 -1.91
CA ARG A 41 -5.15 -17.01 -3.12
C ARG A 41 -4.72 -15.54 -3.01
N ALA A 42 -5.58 -14.66 -2.49
CA ALA A 42 -5.29 -13.23 -2.33
C ALA A 42 -4.16 -12.97 -1.32
N THR A 43 -4.12 -13.76 -0.25
CA THR A 43 -3.11 -13.67 0.82
C THR A 43 -1.80 -14.43 0.52
N ARG A 44 -1.73 -15.21 -0.56
CA ARG A 44 -0.58 -16.09 -0.84
C ARG A 44 0.75 -15.34 -0.88
N PHE A 45 0.78 -14.20 -1.57
CA PHE A 45 1.99 -13.38 -1.67
C PHE A 45 2.37 -12.78 -0.30
N HIS A 46 1.41 -12.17 0.38
CA HIS A 46 1.57 -11.60 1.72
C HIS A 46 2.13 -12.62 2.72
N ARG A 47 1.62 -13.86 2.70
CA ARG A 47 2.11 -14.96 3.53
C ARG A 47 3.54 -15.34 3.21
N ALA A 48 3.89 -15.43 1.92
CA ALA A 48 5.25 -15.74 1.50
C ALA A 48 6.23 -14.64 1.96
N VAL A 49 5.86 -13.37 1.86
CA VAL A 49 6.65 -12.25 2.41
C VAL A 49 6.79 -12.37 3.92
N GLY A 50 5.72 -12.75 4.64
CA GLY A 50 5.74 -12.96 6.08
C GLY A 50 6.73 -14.04 6.55
N GLN A 51 7.04 -15.02 5.69
CA GLN A 51 8.02 -16.07 5.97
C GLN A 51 9.47 -15.63 5.76
N ILE A 52 9.70 -14.47 5.14
CA ILE A 52 11.04 -13.94 4.87
C ILE A 52 11.35 -12.84 5.91
N PRO A 53 12.30 -13.07 6.84
CA PRO A 53 12.57 -12.13 7.93
C PRO A 53 13.29 -10.85 7.48
N PHE A 54 13.88 -10.86 6.27
CA PHE A 54 14.65 -9.73 5.74
C PHE A 54 13.79 -8.58 5.19
N PHE A 55 12.54 -8.85 4.82
CA PHE A 55 11.60 -7.81 4.42
C PHE A 55 10.97 -7.18 5.67
N LYS A 56 11.63 -6.14 6.19
CA LYS A 56 11.18 -5.40 7.37
C LYS A 56 10.32 -4.19 7.03
N GLU A 57 10.66 -3.52 5.94
CA GLU A 57 9.96 -2.33 5.46
C GLU A 57 9.24 -2.66 4.13
N ILE A 58 7.92 -2.52 4.12
CA ILE A 58 7.05 -2.79 2.98
C ILE A 58 6.39 -1.49 2.57
N VAL A 59 6.35 -1.20 1.28
CA VAL A 59 5.60 -0.06 0.72
C VAL A 59 4.55 -0.62 -0.23
N THR A 60 3.31 -0.16 -0.11
CA THR A 60 2.19 -0.63 -0.94
C THR A 60 1.20 0.48 -1.27
N THR A 61 0.56 0.36 -2.43
CA THR A 61 -0.61 1.15 -2.84
C THR A 61 -1.91 0.39 -2.65
N ASN A 62 -1.85 -0.84 -2.13
CA ASN A 62 -3.02 -1.64 -1.81
C ASN A 62 -3.69 -1.11 -0.53
N TRP A 63 -5.03 -1.13 -0.53
CA TRP A 63 -5.83 -0.72 0.63
C TRP A 63 -6.11 -1.85 1.63
N ASP A 64 -6.05 -3.11 1.20
CA ASP A 64 -6.33 -4.28 2.05
C ASP A 64 -5.37 -4.40 3.25
N ASP A 65 -5.74 -5.18 4.26
CA ASP A 65 -4.97 -5.42 5.48
C ASP A 65 -4.16 -6.73 5.43
N TYR A 66 -3.89 -7.28 4.25
CA TYR A 66 -3.26 -8.59 4.16
C TYR A 66 -1.81 -8.59 4.62
N PHE A 67 -1.05 -7.49 4.48
CA PHE A 67 0.29 -7.42 5.07
C PHE A 67 0.24 -7.43 6.60
N GLU A 68 -0.68 -6.68 7.17
CA GLU A 68 -0.91 -6.58 8.61
C GLU A 68 -1.28 -7.96 9.17
N THR A 69 -2.27 -8.62 8.57
CA THR A 69 -2.77 -9.92 9.03
C THR A 69 -1.82 -11.09 8.76
N GLN A 70 -1.10 -11.10 7.64
CA GLN A 70 -0.22 -12.23 7.27
C GLN A 70 1.21 -12.08 7.78
N THR A 71 1.67 -10.86 8.08
CA THR A 71 3.08 -10.60 8.45
C THR A 71 3.26 -9.96 9.83
N GLY A 72 2.17 -9.52 10.47
CA GLY A 72 2.22 -8.77 11.72
C GLY A 72 2.79 -7.37 11.56
N ALA A 73 2.75 -6.82 10.34
CA ALA A 73 3.25 -5.49 10.06
C ALA A 73 2.36 -4.42 10.69
N ILE A 74 2.98 -3.36 11.19
CA ILE A 74 2.30 -2.15 11.65
C ILE A 74 2.02 -1.28 10.42
N PRO A 75 0.75 -0.93 10.15
CA PRO A 75 0.40 -0.05 9.06
C PRO A 75 0.77 1.39 9.39
N LEU A 76 1.42 2.06 8.45
CA LEU A 76 1.71 3.48 8.47
C LEU A 76 0.95 4.12 7.31
N VAL A 77 -0.06 4.92 7.63
CA VAL A 77 -1.05 5.46 6.68
C VAL A 77 -1.04 6.98 6.66
N GLU A 78 -0.72 7.60 7.79
CA GLU A 78 -0.62 9.05 7.95
C GLU A 78 0.60 9.45 8.77
N GLY A 79 0.87 10.75 8.87
CA GLY A 79 2.07 11.27 9.55
C GLY A 79 2.14 10.89 11.03
N SER A 80 1.01 10.85 11.72
CA SER A 80 0.89 10.44 13.14
C SER A 80 1.34 9.00 13.39
N ASP A 81 1.24 8.12 12.39
CA ASP A 81 1.63 6.71 12.58
C ASP A 81 3.15 6.53 12.71
N PHE A 82 3.95 7.54 12.36
CA PHE A 82 5.41 7.46 12.46
C PHE A 82 5.93 7.38 13.90
N ASP A 83 5.08 7.66 14.90
CA ASP A 83 5.38 7.38 16.31
C ASP A 83 5.69 5.88 16.55
N TYR A 84 5.20 5.00 15.66
CA TYR A 84 5.44 3.57 15.71
C TYR A 84 6.68 3.12 14.92
N TRP A 85 7.41 4.02 14.24
CA TRP A 85 8.50 3.68 13.32
C TRP A 85 9.58 2.82 13.97
N ASP A 86 10.01 3.18 15.17
CA ASP A 86 11.12 2.51 15.88
C ASP A 86 10.75 1.18 16.54
N LEU A 87 9.48 0.78 16.46
CA LEU A 87 9.06 -0.53 16.95
C LEU A 87 9.73 -1.67 16.14
N ARG A 88 9.98 -2.81 16.78
CA ARG A 88 10.72 -3.93 16.15
C ARG A 88 9.95 -4.66 15.04
N GLN A 89 8.62 -4.51 15.03
CA GLN A 89 7.74 -5.14 14.05
C GLN A 89 8.00 -4.60 12.65
N ARG A 90 7.63 -5.41 11.64
CA ARG A 90 7.63 -4.97 10.24
C ARG A 90 6.74 -3.73 10.09
N LYS A 91 7.07 -2.90 9.11
CA LYS A 91 6.29 -1.71 8.74
C LYS A 91 5.68 -1.91 7.37
N VAL A 92 4.43 -1.49 7.21
CA VAL A 92 3.78 -1.40 5.90
C VAL A 92 3.31 0.03 5.67
N LEU A 93 4.01 0.76 4.81
CA LEU A 93 3.66 2.12 4.39
C LEU A 93 2.59 2.02 3.30
N LYS A 94 1.40 2.57 3.57
CA LYS A 94 0.24 2.47 2.69
C LYS A 94 -0.05 3.79 2.03
N VAL A 95 0.48 3.96 0.83
CA VAL A 95 0.48 5.23 0.09
C VAL A 95 -0.94 5.71 -0.21
N HIS A 96 -1.85 4.80 -0.57
CA HIS A 96 -3.23 5.15 -0.95
C HIS A 96 -4.24 5.01 0.18
N GLY A 97 -3.79 4.91 1.42
CA GLY A 97 -4.67 4.70 2.57
C GLY A 97 -4.87 3.24 2.95
N SER A 98 -5.75 3.00 3.91
CA SER A 98 -6.05 1.67 4.44
C SER A 98 -7.53 1.42 4.60
N ILE A 99 -7.96 0.20 4.33
CA ILE A 99 -9.31 -0.27 4.64
C ILE A 99 -9.63 -0.19 6.15
N LEU A 100 -8.61 -0.24 7.01
CA LEU A 100 -8.76 -0.10 8.46
C LEU A 100 -8.99 1.36 8.88
N ASN A 101 -8.68 2.32 8.01
CA ASN A 101 -8.96 3.74 8.19
C ASN A 101 -9.72 4.27 6.96
N PRO A 102 -11.05 4.08 6.86
CA PRO A 102 -11.83 4.46 5.68
C PRO A 102 -11.74 5.95 5.30
N GLY A 103 -11.37 6.83 6.26
CA GLY A 103 -11.13 8.25 5.99
C GLY A 103 -9.88 8.52 5.14
N SER A 104 -8.93 7.59 5.14
CA SER A 104 -7.65 7.68 4.42
C SER A 104 -7.68 7.13 2.99
N VAL A 105 -8.73 6.39 2.60
CA VAL A 105 -8.78 5.70 1.30
C VAL A 105 -8.85 6.71 0.16
N VAL A 106 -7.94 6.54 -0.80
CA VAL A 106 -7.83 7.36 -2.00
C VAL A 106 -8.71 6.78 -3.10
N ALA A 107 -9.88 7.37 -3.36
CA ALA A 107 -10.85 6.83 -4.33
C ALA A 107 -11.37 7.88 -5.33
N THR A 108 -11.31 9.16 -5.00
CA THR A 108 -11.70 10.26 -5.90
C THR A 108 -10.47 10.94 -6.48
N ARG A 109 -10.64 11.66 -7.61
CA ARG A 109 -9.54 12.43 -8.23
C ARG A 109 -8.90 13.43 -7.26
N GLN A 110 -9.70 14.07 -6.41
CA GLN A 110 -9.19 14.97 -5.38
C GLN A 110 -8.39 14.24 -4.30
N ASP A 111 -8.75 13.00 -3.98
CA ASP A 111 -7.97 12.18 -3.05
C ASP A 111 -6.65 11.75 -3.69
N TYR A 112 -6.65 11.44 -4.99
CA TYR A 112 -5.43 11.15 -5.75
C TYR A 112 -4.47 12.34 -5.73
N ASP A 113 -4.96 13.55 -6.00
CA ASP A 113 -4.12 14.75 -5.97
C ASP A 113 -3.51 14.98 -4.57
N ARG A 114 -4.28 14.74 -3.50
CA ARG A 114 -3.76 14.83 -2.11
C ARG A 114 -2.76 13.71 -1.79
N SER A 115 -2.99 12.50 -2.30
CA SER A 115 -2.08 11.37 -2.16
C SER A 115 -0.74 11.64 -2.84
N LEU A 116 -0.78 12.17 -4.07
CA LEU A 116 0.41 12.56 -4.81
C LEU A 116 1.18 13.66 -4.08
N GLU A 117 0.49 14.65 -3.52
CA GLU A 117 1.13 15.68 -2.69
C GLU A 117 1.77 15.06 -1.43
N ALA A 118 1.06 14.18 -0.72
CA ALA A 118 1.60 13.47 0.44
C ALA A 118 2.80 12.57 0.10
N LEU A 119 2.83 12.01 -1.10
CA LEU A 119 3.96 11.23 -1.61
C LEU A 119 5.15 12.13 -2.02
N ARG A 120 4.89 13.36 -2.45
CA ARG A 120 5.93 14.34 -2.80
C ARG A 120 6.56 14.99 -1.57
N SER A 121 5.76 15.44 -0.62
CA SER A 121 6.19 16.31 0.49
C SER A 121 5.81 15.81 1.88
N GLY A 122 4.91 14.83 1.98
CA GLY A 122 4.45 14.27 3.26
C GLY A 122 5.44 13.29 3.91
N ALA A 123 5.13 12.91 5.15
CA ALA A 123 5.96 11.99 5.94
C ALA A 123 6.11 10.61 5.27
N LEU A 124 5.02 10.06 4.71
CA LEU A 124 5.04 8.80 3.98
C LEU A 124 5.95 8.86 2.75
N GLY A 125 5.82 9.92 1.96
CA GLY A 125 6.67 10.16 0.80
C GLY A 125 8.14 10.28 1.17
N THR A 126 8.44 11.06 2.21
CA THR A 126 9.79 11.24 2.75
C THR A 126 10.39 9.90 3.21
N ALA A 127 9.62 9.08 3.93
CA ALA A 127 10.08 7.78 4.38
C ALA A 127 10.29 6.80 3.22
N ALA A 128 9.38 6.75 2.25
CA ALA A 128 9.54 5.92 1.06
C ALA A 128 10.80 6.31 0.28
N LYS A 129 11.03 7.62 0.10
CA LYS A 129 12.24 8.18 -0.52
C LYS A 129 13.51 7.75 0.22
N HIS A 130 13.50 7.87 1.55
CA HIS A 130 14.63 7.45 2.38
C HIS A 130 14.90 5.94 2.27
N LEU A 131 13.86 5.10 2.26
CA LEU A 131 14.02 3.65 2.09
C LEU A 131 14.62 3.29 0.74
N ILE A 132 14.13 3.91 -0.35
CA ILE A 132 14.66 3.69 -1.69
C ILE A 132 16.13 4.13 -1.79
N ALA A 133 16.49 5.25 -1.17
CA ALA A 133 17.87 5.75 -1.17
C ALA A 133 18.83 4.88 -0.36
N THR A 134 18.35 4.26 0.73
CA THR A 134 19.22 3.59 1.71
C THR A 134 19.16 2.07 1.66
N ARG A 135 18.22 1.46 0.92
CA ARG A 135 18.02 0.00 0.86
C ARG A 135 17.93 -0.48 -0.59
N SER A 136 18.23 -1.77 -0.78
CA SER A 136 17.90 -2.44 -2.03
C SER A 136 16.41 -2.74 -2.06
N VAL A 137 15.75 -2.39 -3.16
CA VAL A 137 14.30 -2.46 -3.29
C VAL A 137 13.89 -3.53 -4.29
N VAL A 138 12.84 -4.29 -3.98
CA VAL A 138 12.22 -5.24 -4.90
C VAL A 138 10.81 -4.77 -5.22
N PHE A 139 10.58 -4.40 -6.48
CA PHE A 139 9.27 -3.99 -6.98
C PHE A 139 8.50 -5.23 -7.47
N VAL A 140 7.29 -5.44 -6.93
CA VAL A 140 6.42 -6.58 -7.26
C VAL A 140 5.01 -6.08 -7.59
N GLY A 141 4.39 -6.67 -8.62
CA GLY A 141 2.99 -6.37 -8.96
C GLY A 141 2.77 -4.98 -9.56
N TYR A 142 3.84 -4.31 -9.96
CA TYR A 142 3.78 -2.97 -10.48
C TYR A 142 3.40 -2.99 -11.96
N SER A 143 2.20 -2.50 -12.29
CA SER A 143 1.72 -2.36 -13.67
C SER A 143 2.40 -1.19 -14.41
N LEU A 144 3.32 -0.48 -13.75
CA LEU A 144 3.86 0.79 -14.16
C LEU A 144 2.82 1.91 -14.32
N ARG A 145 1.51 1.67 -14.22
CA ARG A 145 0.49 2.70 -14.48
C ARG A 145 0.28 3.68 -13.34
N ASP A 146 0.91 3.42 -12.20
CA ASP A 146 0.83 4.29 -11.04
C ASP A 146 1.93 5.35 -11.17
N ASP A 147 1.59 6.42 -11.90
CA ASP A 147 2.53 7.49 -12.26
C ASP A 147 3.13 8.19 -11.03
N ASP A 148 2.52 8.05 -9.86
CA ASP A 148 2.96 8.65 -8.60
C ASP A 148 4.26 7.99 -8.13
N ILE A 149 4.29 6.65 -8.09
CA ILE A 149 5.49 5.89 -7.73
C ILE A 149 6.63 6.10 -8.74
N ARG A 150 6.31 6.17 -10.04
CA ARG A 150 7.29 6.45 -11.11
C ARG A 150 7.99 7.79 -10.90
N GLN A 151 7.22 8.83 -10.59
CA GLN A 151 7.77 10.16 -10.34
C GLN A 151 8.72 10.16 -9.13
N VAL A 152 8.36 9.47 -8.05
CA VAL A 152 9.23 9.36 -6.87
C VAL A 152 10.52 8.62 -7.20
N ILE A 153 10.44 7.47 -7.86
CA ILE A 153 11.65 6.69 -8.18
C ILE A 153 12.53 7.44 -9.18
N GLY A 154 11.94 8.08 -10.19
CA GLY A 154 12.67 8.90 -11.17
C GLY A 154 13.43 10.03 -10.51
N ALA A 155 12.74 10.84 -9.68
CA ALA A 155 13.37 11.96 -8.98
C ALA A 155 14.51 11.52 -8.05
N LEU A 156 14.35 10.38 -7.35
CA LEU A 156 15.41 9.85 -6.48
C LEU A 156 16.62 9.34 -7.26
N ARG A 157 16.40 8.73 -8.41
CA ARG A 157 17.50 8.27 -9.27
C ARG A 157 18.32 9.45 -9.78
N ASP A 158 17.65 10.49 -10.26
CA ASP A 158 18.33 11.68 -10.80
C ASP A 158 19.22 12.32 -9.74
N ASP A 159 18.79 12.29 -8.47
CA ASP A 159 19.55 12.79 -7.31
C ASP A 159 20.71 11.86 -6.91
N LEU A 160 20.47 10.54 -6.85
CA LEU A 160 21.46 9.57 -6.36
C LEU A 160 22.50 9.12 -7.41
N ASN A 161 22.20 9.28 -8.71
CA ASN A 161 23.05 8.90 -9.83
C ASN A 161 23.73 7.52 -9.65
N SER A 162 25.07 7.44 -9.67
CA SER A 162 25.86 6.20 -9.54
C SER A 162 25.90 5.62 -8.12
N ALA A 163 25.43 6.36 -7.10
CA ALA A 163 25.37 5.91 -5.72
C ALA A 163 24.06 5.17 -5.39
N ALA A 164 23.14 5.05 -6.36
CA ALA A 164 21.87 4.36 -6.19
C ALA A 164 22.08 2.88 -5.83
N ARG A 165 21.32 2.40 -4.84
CA ARG A 165 21.34 0.97 -4.49
C ARG A 165 20.61 0.13 -5.54
N PRO A 166 20.96 -1.18 -5.67
CA PRO A 166 20.28 -2.05 -6.62
C PRO A 166 18.77 -2.10 -6.40
N ALA A 167 18.03 -1.96 -7.50
CA ALA A 167 16.59 -2.17 -7.57
C ALA A 167 16.29 -3.39 -8.44
N TYR A 168 15.35 -4.22 -8.00
CA TYR A 168 14.92 -5.44 -8.71
C TYR A 168 13.45 -5.33 -9.07
N PHE A 169 13.07 -5.85 -10.23
CA PHE A 169 11.69 -5.86 -10.70
C PHE A 169 11.23 -7.30 -10.92
N VAL A 170 10.09 -7.67 -10.34
CA VAL A 170 9.44 -8.97 -10.54
C VAL A 170 8.13 -8.74 -11.27
N HIS A 171 8.09 -9.17 -12.54
CA HIS A 171 6.94 -8.97 -13.41
C HIS A 171 6.59 -10.28 -14.14
N PRO A 172 5.29 -10.65 -14.27
CA PRO A 172 4.90 -11.92 -14.89
C PRO A 172 5.07 -11.94 -16.41
N ASN A 173 5.12 -10.77 -17.06
CA ASN A 173 5.39 -10.66 -18.49
C ASN A 173 6.90 -10.72 -18.75
N PRO A 174 7.41 -11.72 -19.51
CA PRO A 174 8.82 -11.83 -19.84
C PRO A 174 9.32 -10.70 -20.76
N ALA A 175 8.41 -10.03 -21.50
CA ALA A 175 8.73 -8.87 -22.33
C ALA A 175 8.71 -7.54 -21.55
N PHE A 176 8.56 -7.59 -20.22
CA PHE A 176 8.62 -6.39 -19.39
C PHE A 176 10.03 -5.79 -19.42
N ALA A 177 10.13 -4.59 -19.99
CA ALA A 177 11.27 -3.73 -19.78
C ALA A 177 11.03 -2.97 -18.47
N ALA A 178 11.99 -3.05 -17.54
CA ALA A 178 11.95 -2.19 -16.37
C ALA A 178 11.85 -0.72 -16.84
N PRO A 179 11.04 0.14 -16.17
CA PRO A 179 10.89 1.55 -16.56
C PRO A 179 12.20 2.34 -16.48
N LEU A 180 13.23 1.71 -15.94
CA LEU A 180 14.51 2.27 -15.59
C LEU A 180 15.57 1.29 -16.12
N PRO A 181 16.40 1.69 -17.09
CA PRO A 181 17.63 0.98 -17.39
C PRO A 181 18.63 1.14 -16.24
#